data_AF-A0A537V6N0-F1
#
_entry.id   AF-A0A537V6N0-F1
#
_cell.length_a   1.000
_cell.length_b   1.000
_cell.length_c   1.000
_cell.angle_alpha   90.00
_cell.angle_beta   90.00
_cell.angle_gamma   90.00
#
_symmetry.space_group_name_H-M   'P 1'
#
loop_
_entity.id
_entity.type
_entity.pdbx_description
1 polymer ?
#
loop_
_entity_poly.entity_id
_entity_poly.type
_entity_poly.pdbx_seq_one_letter_code
_entity_poly.pdbx_strand_id
1 'polypeptide(L)' 'VLAPLVGFDEACYRLGYGGGYFDRTLAVLSPRVFAIGVGFEVQRIATIYPQSFDIAMDLIVTETGIRERSAGTARSIAG' A
#
# COMPACT_ATOMS: atom_id res chain seq x y z
N VAL A 1 2.58 4.63 8.82
CA VAL A 1 3.15 3.26 8.88
C VAL A 1 4.01 3.04 7.66
N LEU A 2 5.20 2.44 7.81
CA LEU A 2 6.01 1.96 6.68
C LEU A 2 5.87 0.43 6.58
N ALA A 3 5.55 -0.08 5.41
CA ALA A 3 5.29 -1.51 5.19
C ALA A 3 6.22 -2.08 4.10
N PRO A 4 7.08 -3.08 4.40
CA PRO A 4 8.07 -3.62 3.45
C PRO A 4 7.40 -4.46 2.37
N LEU A 5 7.71 -4.29 1.09
CA LEU A 5 7.02 -5.00 0.00
C LEU A 5 7.61 -6.40 -0.23
N VAL A 6 6.76 -7.38 -0.50
CA VAL A 6 7.16 -8.63 -1.22
C VAL A 6 6.79 -8.48 -2.70
N GLY A 7 5.62 -7.90 -2.96
CA GLY A 7 5.18 -7.43 -4.26
C GLY A 7 4.20 -6.28 -4.11
N PHE A 8 3.92 -5.56 -5.20
CA PHE A 8 2.88 -4.52 -5.23
C PHE A 8 2.28 -4.37 -6.62
N ASP A 9 1.08 -3.81 -6.70
CA ASP A 9 0.41 -3.53 -7.97
C ASP A 9 0.13 -2.04 -8.20
N GLU A 10 -0.43 -1.71 -9.37
CA GLU A 10 -0.75 -0.34 -9.78
C GLU A 10 -1.70 0.38 -8.82
N ALA A 11 -2.56 -0.36 -8.12
CA ALA A 11 -3.57 0.17 -7.22
C ALA A 11 -3.05 0.36 -5.78
N CYS A 12 -1.74 0.25 -5.59
CA CYS A 12 -1.04 0.35 -4.30
C CYS A 12 -1.41 -0.75 -3.31
N TYR A 13 -1.93 -1.89 -3.78
CA TYR A 13 -2.02 -3.07 -2.94
C TYR A 13 -0.65 -3.72 -2.81
N ARG A 14 -0.38 -4.25 -1.62
CA ARG A 14 0.88 -4.91 -1.28
C ARG A 14 0.67 -6.40 -1.10
N LEU A 15 1.57 -7.20 -1.66
CA LEU A 15 1.74 -8.58 -1.26
C LEU A 15 2.65 -8.62 -0.03
N GLY A 16 2.16 -9.22 1.05
CA GLY A 16 2.93 -9.51 2.26
C GLY A 16 3.32 -10.98 2.35
N TYR A 17 3.86 -11.39 3.50
CA TYR A 17 4.23 -12.79 3.78
C TYR A 17 3.05 -13.71 4.16
N GLY A 18 1.79 -13.27 3.96
CA GLY A 18 0.59 -14.08 4.19
C GLY A 18 -0.06 -13.98 5.59
N GLY A 19 0.54 -13.28 6.55
CA GLY A 19 0.00 -13.18 7.93
C GLY A 19 -1.06 -12.08 8.18
N GLY A 20 -1.37 -11.24 7.19
CA GLY A 20 -2.38 -10.18 7.28
C GLY A 20 -2.19 -9.19 8.44
N TYR A 21 -0.97 -9.01 8.95
CA TYR A 21 -0.71 -8.15 10.12
C TYR A 21 -0.95 -6.67 9.81
N PHE A 22 -0.48 -6.20 8.65
CA PHE A 22 -0.66 -4.80 8.25
C PHE A 22 -2.13 -4.48 7.98
N ASP A 23 -2.84 -5.32 7.24
CA ASP A 23 -4.25 -5.11 6.91
C ASP A 23 -5.12 -5.06 8.17
N ARG A 24 -4.94 -6.01 9.09
CA ARG A 24 -5.65 -5.99 10.39
C ARG A 24 -5.32 -4.77 11.23
N THR A 25 -4.06 -4.32 11.22
CA THR A 25 -3.67 -3.11 11.95
C THR A 25 -4.29 -1.87 11.33
N LEU A 26 -4.23 -1.71 10.02
CA LEU A 26 -4.77 -0.55 9.31
C LEU A 26 -6.30 -0.49 9.37
N ALA A 27 -6.99 -1.64 9.45
CA ALA A 27 -8.44 -1.72 9.56
C ALA A 27 -8.98 -1.11 10.87
N VAL A 28 -8.19 -1.17 11.96
CA VAL A 28 -8.67 -0.79 13.31
C VAL A 28 -8.12 0.55 13.80
N LEU A 29 -7.10 1.11 13.13
CA LEU A 29 -6.50 2.37 13.54
C LEU A 29 -7.41 3.56 13.18
N SER A 30 -7.80 4.31 14.22
CA SER A 30 -8.60 5.52 14.12
C SER A 30 -7.93 6.68 14.91
N PRO A 31 -7.59 7.81 14.26
CA PRO A 31 -7.83 8.11 12.85
C PRO A 31 -7.01 7.19 11.92
N ARG A 32 -7.49 6.99 10.69
CA ARG A 32 -6.78 6.20 9.68
C ARG A 32 -5.36 6.75 9.54
N VAL A 33 -4.36 5.89 9.73
CA VAL A 33 -2.95 6.26 9.64
C VAL A 33 -2.51 6.20 8.18
N PHE A 34 -1.72 7.20 7.77
CA PHE A 34 -1.10 7.23 6.45
C PHE A 34 -0.10 6.07 6.31
N ALA A 35 -0.30 5.22 5.30
CA ALA A 35 0.45 3.99 5.08
C ALA A 35 1.27 4.07 3.79
N ILE A 36 2.57 3.80 3.89
CA ILE A 36 3.51 3.84 2.77
C ILE A 36 4.13 2.45 2.62
N GLY A 37 3.97 1.85 1.45
CA GLY A 37 4.72 0.66 1.05
C GLY A 37 6.13 1.06 0.60
N VAL A 38 7.16 0.36 1.08
CA VAL A 38 8.56 0.64 0.72
C VAL A 38 9.21 -0.64 0.22
N GLY A 39 9.82 -0.58 -0.95
CA GLY A 39 10.49 -1.73 -1.58
C GLY A 39 11.21 -1.33 -2.85
N PHE A 40 11.42 -2.30 -3.74
CA PHE A 40 12.10 -2.10 -5.02
C PHE A 40 11.15 -2.23 -6.21
N GLU A 41 11.41 -1.52 -7.30
CA GLU A 41 10.55 -1.56 -8.49
C GLU A 41 10.48 -2.96 -9.12
N VAL A 42 11.52 -3.78 -8.96
CA VAL A 42 11.52 -5.21 -9.38
C VAL A 42 10.43 -6.04 -8.70
N GLN A 43 9.85 -5.56 -7.60
CA GLN A 43 8.75 -6.22 -6.88
C GLN A 43 7.37 -5.85 -7.44
N ARG A 44 7.31 -5.00 -8.46
CA ARG A 44 6.06 -4.67 -9.15
C ARG A 44 5.54 -5.90 -9.89
N ILE A 45 4.27 -6.20 -9.67
CA ILE A 45 3.57 -7.31 -10.32
C ILE A 45 2.26 -6.79 -10.93
N ALA A 46 1.73 -7.52 -11.91
CA ALA A 46 0.53 -7.10 -12.63
C ALA A 46 -0.70 -6.99 -11.69
N THR A 47 -0.80 -7.90 -10.72
CA THR A 47 -1.82 -7.87 -9.68
C THR A 47 -1.39 -8.75 -8.52
N ILE A 48 -1.78 -8.37 -7.30
CA ILE A 48 -1.68 -9.26 -6.12
C ILE A 48 -2.90 -10.18 -5.97
N TYR A 49 -3.89 -10.07 -6.87
CA TYR A 49 -5.26 -10.57 -6.70
C TYR A 49 -5.88 -10.11 -5.36
N PRO A 50 -6.08 -8.78 -5.17
CA PRO A 50 -6.53 -8.23 -3.90
C PRO A 50 -7.82 -8.89 -3.41
N GLN A 51 -7.82 -9.26 -2.14
CA GLN A 51 -8.99 -9.77 -1.43
C GLN A 51 -9.76 -8.61 -0.79
N SER A 52 -11.01 -8.88 -0.38
CA SER A 52 -11.89 -7.85 0.20
C SER A 52 -11.37 -7.23 1.51
N PHE A 53 -10.46 -7.92 2.18
CA PHE A 53 -9.83 -7.49 3.44
C PHE A 53 -8.46 -6.81 3.23
N ASP A 54 -7.92 -6.80 2.02
CA ASP A 54 -6.64 -6.14 1.75
C ASP A 54 -6.84 -4.62 1.74
N ILE A 55 -5.93 -3.91 2.40
CA ILE A 55 -5.98 -2.45 2.48
C ILE A 55 -4.87 -1.89 1.62
N ALA A 56 -5.25 -1.14 0.58
CA ALA A 56 -4.29 -0.43 -0.25
C ALA A 56 -3.49 0.59 0.58
N MET A 57 -2.20 0.69 0.28
CA MET A 57 -1.35 1.74 0.80
C MET A 57 -1.77 3.10 0.20
N ASP A 58 -1.43 4.19 0.89
CA ASP A 58 -1.61 5.53 0.34
C ASP A 58 -0.55 5.80 -0.74
N LEU A 59 0.69 5.39 -0.47
CA LEU A 59 1.83 5.50 -1.39
C LEU A 59 2.61 4.18 -1.49
N ILE A 60 3.22 3.96 -2.64
CA ILE A 60 4.34 3.03 -2.81
C ILE A 60 5.59 3.85 -3.17
N VAL A 61 6.68 3.64 -2.44
CA VAL A 61 7.98 4.26 -2.70
C VAL A 61 8.97 3.18 -3.11
N THR A 62 9.56 3.36 -4.28
CA THR A 62 10.65 2.53 -4.82
C THR A 62 11.85 3.40 -5.15
N GLU A 63 12.97 2.78 -5.51
CA GLU A 63 14.16 3.46 -6.00
C GLU A 63 13.92 4.22 -7.31
N THR A 64 12.84 3.92 -8.03
CA THR A 64 12.49 4.57 -9.30
C THR A 64 11.48 5.71 -9.14
N GLY A 65 10.86 5.87 -7.96
CA GLY A 65 9.95 6.98 -7.71
C GLY A 65 8.84 6.68 -6.70
N ILE A 66 7.83 7.55 -6.73
CA ILE A 66 6.66 7.48 -5.85
C ILE A 66 5.44 7.18 -6.71
N ARG A 67 4.64 6.22 -6.26
CA ARG A 67 3.31 5.93 -6.79
C ARG A 67 2.27 6.31 -5.75
N GLU A 68 1.34 7.15 -6.15
CA GLU A 68 0.19 7.51 -5.33
C GLU A 68 -1.00 6.63 -5.68
N ARG A 69 -1.74 6.20 -4.65
CA ARG A 69 -3.04 5.58 -4.86
C ARG A 69 -3.94 6.60 -5.54
N SER A 70 -4.38 6.30 -6.76
CA SER A 70 -5.41 7.10 -7.43
C SER A 70 -6.68 7.02 -6.60
N ALA A 71 -6.95 8.05 -5.79
CA ALA A 71 -8.07 8.04 -4.88
C ALA A 71 -9.37 8.05 -5.69
N GLY A 72 -10.15 6.98 -5.57
CA GLY A 72 -11.61 7.13 -5.58
C GLY A 72 -11.98 8.05 -4.41
N THR A 73 -11.96 9.35 -4.68
CA THR A 73 -12.30 10.48 -3.78
C THR A 73 -11.32 10.75 -2.62
N ALA A 74 -10.53 11.81 -2.82
CA ALA A 74 -9.89 12.74 -1.86
C ALA A 74 -8.77 12.24 -0.90
N ARG A 75 -7.55 12.73 -1.13
CA ARG A 75 -6.96 13.84 -0.34
C ARG A 75 -5.72 14.42 -1.02
N SER A 76 -5.71 15.75 -1.17
CA SER A 76 -4.52 16.55 -1.48
C SER A 76 -3.54 16.45 -0.30
N ILE A 77 -2.28 16.14 -0.57
CA ILE A 77 -1.21 16.38 0.38
C ILE A 77 -0.91 17.89 0.38
N ALA A 78 -1.49 18.62 1.33
CA ALA A 78 -1.03 19.96 1.67
C ALA A 78 -0.04 19.82 2.83
N GLY A 79 1.22 20.16 2.57
CA GLY A 79 2.36 20.13 3.48
C GLY A 79 3.65 20.30 2.70
#